data_AF-A0A9D2T187-F1
#
_entry.id   AF-A0A9D2T187-F1
#
_cell.length_a   1.000
_cell.length_b   1.000
_cell.length_c   1.000
_cell.angle_alpha   90.00
_cell.angle_beta   90.00
_cell.angle_gamma   90.00
#
_symmetry.space_group_name_H-M   'P 1'
#
loop_
_entity.id
_entity.type
_entity.pdbx_description
1 polymer ?
#
loop_
_entity_poly.entity_id
_entity_poly.type
_entity_poly.pdbx_seq_one_letter_code
_entity_poly.pdbx_strand_id
1 'polypeptide(L)' 'MDRTILHCDLNGFYASVELRERPDLWEKPVAVCGDPESRHGIILAK' A
#
# COMPACT_ATOMS: atom_id res chain seq x y z
N MET A 1 21.65 -18.76 24.92
CA MET A 1 20.36 -18.97 24.24
C MET A 1 20.37 -18.05 23.03
N ASP A 2 20.28 -18.60 21.82
CA ASP A 2 20.28 -17.76 20.61
C ASP A 2 18.97 -16.99 20.48
N ARG A 3 19.07 -15.76 19.98
CA ARG A 3 17.91 -14.88 19.79
C ARG A 3 17.24 -15.21 18.47
N THR A 4 15.96 -15.57 18.51
CA THR A 4 15.11 -15.63 17.32
C THR A 4 14.53 -14.23 17.06
N ILE A 5 14.70 -13.72 15.86
CA ILE A 5 14.14 -12.43 15.42
C ILE A 5 13.21 -12.71 14.25
N LEU A 6 11.97 -12.23 14.33
CA LEU A 6 11.00 -12.28 13.25
C LEU A 6 10.93 -10.91 12.57
N HIS A 7 11.03 -10.91 11.24
CA HIS A 7 10.71 -9.76 10.42
C HIS A 7 9.30 -9.93 9.83
N CYS A 8 8.50 -8.87 9.86
CA CYS A 8 7.15 -8.85 9.32
C CYS A 8 6.95 -7.56 8.53
N ASP A 9 6.44 -7.68 7.31
CA ASP A 9 6.11 -6.57 6.42
C ASP A 9 4.79 -6.87 5.70
N LEU A 10 4.05 -5.81 5.35
CA LEU A 10 2.72 -5.92 4.75
C LEU A 10 2.76 -5.69 3.25
N ASN A 11 2.27 -6.66 2.49
CA ASN A 11 2.17 -6.59 1.04
C ASN A 11 1.25 -5.44 0.61
N GLY A 12 1.80 -4.49 -0.16
CA GLY A 12 1.03 -3.38 -0.73
C GLY A 12 0.23 -2.62 0.33
N PHE A 13 0.81 -2.37 1.51
CA PHE A 13 0.10 -1.90 2.71
C PHE A 13 -0.98 -0.85 2.43
N TYR A 14 -0.62 0.27 1.79
CA TYR A 14 -1.57 1.34 1.50
C TYR A 14 -2.68 0.90 0.55
N ALA A 15 -2.36 0.15 -0.50
CA ALA A 15 -3.39 -0.39 -1.40
C ALA A 15 -4.32 -1.35 -0.67
N SER A 16 -3.80 -2.24 0.18
CA SER A 16 -4.59 -3.17 0.98
C SER A 16 -5.54 -2.48 1.96
N VAL A 17 -5.12 -1.35 2.55
CA VAL A 17 -5.98 -0.51 3.40
C VAL A 17 -7.09 0.14 2.57
N GLU A 18 -6.75 0.79 1.47
CA GLU A 18 -7.74 1.48 0.61
C GLU A 18 -8.74 0.50 0.00
N LEU A 19 -8.28 -0.67 -0.46
CA LEU A 19 -9.15 -1.70 -1.05
C LEU A 19 -10.16 -2.22 -0.03
N ARG A 20 -9.84 -2.27 1.28
CA ARG A 20 -10.81 -2.65 2.31
C ARG A 20 -12.01 -1.70 2.34
N GLU A 21 -11.76 -0.40 2.18
CA GLU A 21 -12.82 0.63 2.17
C GLU A 21 -13.47 0.80 0.78
N ARG A 22 -12.78 0.36 -0.28
CA ARG A 22 -13.17 0.49 -1.69
C ARG A 22 -13.24 -0.86 -2.41
N PRO A 23 -14.22 -1.72 -2.04
CA PRO A 23 -14.37 -3.05 -2.65
C PRO A 23 -14.66 -3.00 -4.16
N ASP A 24 -15.17 -1.88 -4.67
CA ASP A 24 -15.38 -1.61 -6.10
C ASP A 24 -14.08 -1.57 -6.94
N LEU A 25 -12.92 -1.59 -6.28
CA LEU A 25 -11.60 -1.56 -6.90
C LEU A 25 -10.84 -2.89 -6.82
N TRP A 26 -11.37 -3.94 -6.17
CA TRP A 26 -10.63 -5.21 -5.94
C TRP A 26 -10.13 -5.90 -7.20
N GLU A 27 -10.93 -5.92 -8.27
CA GLU A 27 -10.56 -6.57 -9.52
C GLU A 27 -9.85 -5.63 -10.51
N LYS A 28 -9.41 -4.46 -10.04
CA LYS A 28 -8.75 -3.44 -10.86
C LYS A 28 -7.30 -3.29 -10.47
N PRO A 29 -6.40 -2.95 -11.41
CA PRO A 29 -5.07 -2.46 -11.06
C PRO A 29 -5.20 -1.17 -10.21
N VAL A 30 -4.56 -1.16 -9.03
CA VAL A 30 -4.61 -0.03 -8.10
C VAL A 30 -3.20 0.50 -7.84
N ALA A 31 -3.08 1.81 -7.70
CA ALA A 31 -1.91 2.48 -7.19
C ALA A 31 -2.36 3.55 -6.20
N VAL A 32 -1.66 3.69 -5.08
CA VAL A 32 -1.92 4.75 -4.10
C VAL A 32 -0.93 5.88 -4.34
N CYS A 33 -1.44 7.09 -4.55
CA CYS A 33 -0.65 8.28 -4.87
C CYS A 33 -0.94 9.39 -3.85
N GLY A 34 0.03 10.28 -3.65
CA GLY A 34 -0.20 11.50 -2.88
C GLY A 34 -1.15 12.48 -3.57
N ASP A 35 -1.41 13.60 -2.90
CA ASP A 35 -2.23 14.69 -3.43
C ASP A 35 -1.74 15.15 -4.82
N PRO A 36 -2.61 15.12 -5.86
CA PRO A 36 -2.25 15.51 -7.21
C PRO A 36 -1.64 16.90 -7.36
N GLU A 37 -2.06 17.88 -6.54
CA GLU A 37 -1.62 19.27 -6.68
C GLU A 37 -0.23 19.49 -6.07
N SER A 38 0.09 18.79 -4.98
CA SER A 38 1.38 18.89 -4.30
C SER A 38 2.40 17.84 -4.75
N ARG A 39 1.99 16.77 -5.47
CA ARG A 39 2.91 15.69 -5.84
C ARG A 39 3.78 16.03 -7.06
N HIS A 40 5.08 15.78 -6.93
CA HIS A 40 6.04 15.81 -8.04
C HIS A 40 6.26 14.42 -8.66
N GLY A 41 5.17 13.70 -8.98
CA GLY A 41 5.23 12.47 -9.79
C GLY A 41 5.59 11.16 -9.06
N ILE A 42 5.40 11.07 -7.74
CA ILE A 42 5.71 9.86 -6.96
C ILE A 42 4.42 9.06 -6.65
N ILE A 43 4.47 7.75 -6.94
CA ILE A 43 3.48 6.76 -6.50
C ILE A 43 3.95 6.19 -5.14
N LEU A 44 3.06 6.13 -4.15
CA LEU A 44 3.37 5.70 -2.78
C LEU A 44 3.30 4.18 -2.59
N ALA A 45 2.41 3.50 -3.33
CA ALA A 45 2.32 2.04 -3.37
C ALA A 45 1.76 1.55 -4.70
N LYS A 46 2.22 0.37 -5.15
CA LYS A 46 1.74 -0.37 -6.32
C LYS A 46 1.28 -1.76 -5.87
#